data_AF-A0A7R5K2J5-F1
#
_entry.id   AF-A0A7R5K2J5-F1
#
_cell.length_a   1.000
_cell.length_b   1.000
_cell.length_c   1.000
_cell.angle_alpha   90.00
_cell.angle_beta   90.00
_cell.angle_gamma   90.00
#
_symmetry.space_group_name_H-M   'P 1'
#
loop_
_entity.id
_entity.type
_entity.pdbx_description
1 polymer ?
#
loop_
_entity_poly.entity_id
_entity_poly.type
_entity_poly.pdbx_seq_one_letter_code
_entity_poly.pdbx_strand_id
1 'polypeptide(L)'
;TQNPVLRHITDYLIEEVSAEEEELLGQGQGQGQGQGQGQGGATNPPEDGARESNPAEVTVERDEKLLKVLDKLLLYLRIVHSVDYYNTSEYPNEDEMPNRCGIIHVRGPLPPNRVSHGEVLEWQRGFEARLSPLLAGPGAVPEEEAQRLGRKDPEQELEKFVSANTQELGKDKWLCPLSGKKFKGPEFVRKHIFNKHSDKMGAVRKEVLFFNNFLMDPKRPALPEGKGGPPPGPNAGLAPGGLPYPPQTPQGLMPYGQPRPPMLGYGGRGGRGGWGG
;
A
#
# COMPACT_ATOMS: atom_id res chain seq x y z
N THR A 1 -27.04 -3.93 -3.22
CA THR A 1 -27.04 -4.79 -2.02
C THR A 1 -25.81 -4.43 -1.21
N GLN A 2 -25.94 -4.13 0.09
CA GLN A 2 -24.80 -3.71 0.94
C GLN A 2 -24.09 -4.93 1.56
N ASN A 3 -22.82 -4.78 1.97
CA ASN A 3 -22.06 -5.85 2.62
C ASN A 3 -22.68 -6.20 3.99
N PRO A 4 -23.17 -7.44 4.21
CA PRO A 4 -23.84 -7.82 5.45
C PRO A 4 -22.92 -7.83 6.67
N VAL A 5 -21.60 -7.97 6.50
CA VAL A 5 -20.63 -7.97 7.59
C VAL A 5 -20.55 -6.60 8.28
N LEU A 6 -20.91 -5.52 7.57
CA LEU A 6 -20.90 -4.15 8.09
C LEU A 6 -22.21 -3.73 8.75
N ARG A 7 -23.22 -4.62 8.79
CA ARG A 7 -24.52 -4.30 9.37
C ARG A 7 -24.39 -4.11 10.89
N HIS A 8 -24.89 -2.99 11.40
CA HIS A 8 -24.84 -2.64 12.84
C HIS A 8 -23.40 -2.50 13.39
N ILE A 9 -22.39 -2.23 12.54
CA ILE A 9 -21.00 -2.17 13.01
C ILE A 9 -20.72 -0.98 13.92
N THR A 10 -21.44 0.13 13.73
CA THR A 10 -21.32 1.35 14.55
C THR A 10 -21.66 1.12 16.00
N ASP A 11 -22.52 0.14 16.29
CA ASP A 11 -23.00 -0.16 17.64
C ASP A 11 -21.86 -0.74 18.50
N TYR A 12 -20.85 -1.35 17.87
CA TYR A 12 -19.65 -1.88 18.53
C TYR A 12 -18.52 -0.84 18.68
N LEU A 13 -18.68 0.37 18.15
CA LEU A 13 -17.68 1.45 18.23
C LEU A 13 -17.98 2.45 19.35
N ILE A 14 -19.15 2.34 19.99
CA ILE A 14 -19.59 3.22 21.08
C ILE A 14 -19.22 2.54 22.41
N GLU A 15 -18.65 3.31 23.34
CA GLU A 15 -18.40 2.82 24.69
C GLU A 15 -19.71 2.80 25.49
N GLU A 16 -20.14 1.61 25.90
CA GLU A 16 -21.23 1.44 26.87
C GLU A 16 -20.60 1.40 28.28
N VAL A 17 -20.79 2.48 29.06
CA VAL A 17 -20.30 2.57 30.44
C VAL A 17 -21.47 2.83 31.40
N SER A 18 -21.47 2.18 32.57
CA SER A 18 -22.46 2.39 33.64
C SER A 18 -22.08 3.61 34.49
N ALA A 19 -21.83 4.76 33.84
CA ALA A 19 -21.32 5.96 34.50
C ALA A 19 -22.27 6.46 35.61
N GLU A 20 -23.58 6.28 35.44
CA GLU A 20 -24.61 6.64 36.43
C GLU A 20 -24.47 5.79 37.71
N GLU A 21 -24.20 4.49 37.58
CA GLU A 21 -24.05 3.57 38.72
C GLU A 21 -22.74 3.85 39.48
N GLU A 22 -21.65 4.12 38.77
CA GLU A 22 -20.36 4.47 39.36
C GLU A 22 -20.42 5.79 40.14
N GLU A 23 -21.12 6.80 39.63
CA GLU A 23 -21.30 8.08 40.32
C GLU A 23 -22.16 7.93 41.58
N LEU A 24 -23.22 7.10 41.52
CA LEU A 24 -24.14 6.87 42.64
C LEU A 24 -23.46 6.08 43.78
N LEU A 25 -22.58 5.14 43.45
CA LEU A 25 -21.77 4.39 44.43
C LEU A 25 -20.62 5.24 44.99
N GLY A 26 -20.05 6.16 44.20
CA GLY A 26 -19.03 7.12 44.65
C GLY A 26 -19.55 8.12 45.69
N GLN A 27 -20.83 8.51 45.62
CA GLN A 27 -21.46 9.37 46.62
C GLN A 27 -21.82 8.64 47.94
N GLY A 28 -21.89 7.30 47.93
CA GLY A 28 -22.25 6.47 49.08
C GLY A 28 -21.17 6.36 50.18
N GLN A 29 -19.91 6.72 49.90
CA GLN A 29 -18.83 6.70 50.90
C GLN A 29 -18.69 8.01 51.69
N GLY A 30 -19.46 9.05 51.37
CA GLY A 30 -19.29 10.39 51.94
C GLY A 30 -20.18 10.76 53.13
N GLN A 31 -21.27 10.03 53.42
CA GLN A 31 -22.24 10.44 54.45
C GLN A 31 -22.81 9.26 55.25
N GLY A 32 -22.22 9.00 56.42
CA GLY A 32 -22.79 8.07 57.39
C GLY A 32 -22.02 8.01 58.72
N GLN A 33 -22.36 8.90 59.66
CA GLN A 33 -22.31 8.78 61.14
C GLN A 33 -20.94 8.42 61.78
N GLY A 34 -20.39 9.15 62.76
CA GLY A 34 -21.02 9.67 63.98
C GLY A 34 -20.38 9.01 65.22
N GLN A 35 -19.64 9.80 66.01
CA GLN A 35 -19.27 9.62 67.43
C GLN A 35 -18.52 8.35 67.91
N GLY A 36 -17.35 8.55 68.54
CA GLY A 36 -16.75 7.58 69.46
C GLY A 36 -15.28 7.86 69.81
N GLN A 37 -15.02 8.24 71.06
CA GLN A 37 -13.70 8.42 71.68
C GLN A 37 -12.84 7.15 71.66
N GLY A 38 -11.51 7.27 71.69
CA GLY A 38 -10.64 6.18 72.18
C GLY A 38 -9.21 6.16 71.64
N GLN A 39 -8.27 6.32 72.55
CA GLN A 39 -6.83 6.46 72.39
C GLN A 39 -6.10 5.10 72.29
N GLY A 40 -5.07 5.01 71.44
CA GLY A 40 -3.86 4.20 71.67
C GLY A 40 -3.80 2.77 71.10
N GLY A 41 -2.79 2.49 70.28
CA GLY A 41 -2.39 1.11 69.95
C GLY A 41 -1.59 0.98 68.66
N ALA A 42 -0.27 1.13 68.74
CA ALA A 42 0.66 0.85 67.66
C ALA A 42 0.68 -0.64 67.30
N THR A 43 0.43 -0.98 66.03
CA THR A 43 1.02 -2.15 65.34
C THR A 43 1.13 -1.82 63.86
N ASN A 44 2.36 -1.81 63.33
CA ASN A 44 2.61 -1.72 61.89
C ASN A 44 2.26 -3.07 61.23
N PRO A 45 1.48 -3.11 60.14
CA PRO A 45 1.49 -4.23 59.21
C PRO A 45 2.59 -4.04 58.15
N PRO A 46 3.04 -5.14 57.51
CA PRO A 46 4.22 -5.15 56.66
C PRO A 46 4.01 -4.43 55.33
N GLU A 47 5.08 -3.81 54.83
CA GLU A 47 5.22 -3.32 53.46
C GLU A 47 4.98 -4.46 52.47
N ASP A 48 3.77 -4.55 51.94
CA ASP A 48 3.52 -5.16 50.64
C ASP A 48 3.42 -4.00 49.64
N GLY A 49 4.42 -3.91 48.77
CA GLY A 49 4.56 -2.86 47.79
C GLY A 49 3.46 -2.94 46.73
N ALA A 50 2.26 -2.48 47.09
CA ALA A 50 1.30 -1.98 46.15
C ALA A 50 1.96 -0.78 45.45
N ARG A 51 2.68 -1.06 44.36
CA ARG A 51 3.03 -0.05 43.37
C ARG A 51 1.75 0.69 43.07
N GLU A 52 1.67 1.94 43.55
CA GLU A 52 0.61 2.87 43.22
C GLU A 52 0.35 2.71 41.72
N SER A 53 -0.86 2.25 41.38
CA SER A 53 -1.27 2.11 39.99
C SER A 53 -1.23 3.50 39.40
N ASN A 54 -0.16 3.81 38.67
CA ASN A 54 -0.07 5.04 37.91
C ASN A 54 -1.31 5.04 37.00
N PRO A 55 -2.24 6.01 37.10
CA PRO A 55 -3.47 6.02 36.30
C PRO A 55 -3.19 6.08 34.78
N ALA A 56 -1.94 6.31 34.39
CA ALA A 56 -1.47 6.24 33.01
C ALA A 56 -1.14 4.82 32.49
N GLU A 57 -1.11 3.78 33.35
CA GLU A 57 -0.79 2.39 32.98
C GLU A 57 -2.01 1.48 33.04
N VAL A 58 -2.31 0.81 31.93
CA VAL A 58 -3.47 -0.06 31.73
C VAL A 58 -3.02 -1.51 31.59
N THR A 59 -3.76 -2.43 32.21
CA THR A 59 -3.59 -3.87 31.98
C THR A 59 -4.37 -4.26 30.72
N VAL A 60 -3.74 -4.94 29.76
CA VAL A 60 -4.41 -5.31 28.50
C VAL A 60 -5.39 -6.45 28.75
N GLU A 61 -6.68 -6.17 28.52
CA GLU A 61 -7.76 -7.14 28.61
C GLU A 61 -8.28 -7.56 27.22
N ARG A 62 -9.02 -8.67 27.17
CA ARG A 62 -9.62 -9.20 25.93
C ARG A 62 -11.13 -9.27 26.07
N ASP A 63 -11.83 -8.50 25.24
CA ASP A 63 -13.27 -8.64 25.07
C ASP A 63 -13.59 -9.61 23.92
N GLU A 64 -13.99 -10.83 24.25
CA GLU A 64 -14.37 -11.88 23.30
C GLU A 64 -15.51 -11.49 22.34
N LYS A 65 -16.42 -10.58 22.73
CA LYS A 65 -17.51 -10.12 21.85
C LYS A 65 -16.94 -9.24 20.74
N LEU A 66 -16.12 -8.25 21.10
CA LEU A 66 -15.47 -7.35 20.14
C LEU A 66 -14.50 -8.11 19.23
N LEU A 67 -13.73 -9.06 19.79
CA LEU A 67 -12.81 -9.88 19.01
C LEU A 67 -13.54 -10.69 17.93
N LYS A 68 -14.68 -11.31 18.24
CA LYS A 68 -15.47 -12.08 17.25
C LYS A 68 -16.02 -11.21 16.11
N VAL A 69 -16.34 -9.95 16.38
CA VAL A 69 -16.78 -9.01 15.35
C VAL A 69 -15.60 -8.60 14.48
N LEU A 70 -14.48 -8.24 15.10
CA LEU A 70 -13.26 -7.86 14.40
C LEU A 70 -12.75 -8.99 13.51
N ASP A 71 -12.70 -10.23 14.00
CA ASP A 71 -12.21 -11.38 13.24
C ASP A 71 -13.02 -11.61 11.95
N LYS A 72 -14.34 -11.38 11.96
CA LYS A 72 -15.15 -11.46 10.74
C LYS A 72 -14.76 -10.40 9.71
N LEU A 73 -14.45 -9.18 10.15
CA LEU A 73 -13.98 -8.11 9.28
C LEU A 73 -12.60 -8.47 8.70
N LEU A 74 -11.68 -8.94 9.54
CA LEU A 74 -10.32 -9.28 9.11
C LEU A 74 -10.30 -10.48 8.17
N LEU A 75 -11.09 -11.51 8.46
CA LEU A 75 -11.25 -12.67 7.56
C LEU A 75 -11.89 -12.26 6.24
N TYR A 76 -12.89 -11.38 6.26
CA TYR A 76 -13.47 -10.83 5.04
C TYR A 76 -12.42 -10.10 4.19
N LEU A 77 -11.62 -9.21 4.81
CA LEU A 77 -10.52 -8.51 4.13
C LEU A 77 -9.49 -9.49 3.54
N ARG A 78 -9.08 -10.50 4.32
CA ARG A 78 -8.04 -11.44 3.91
C ARG A 78 -8.48 -12.41 2.82
N ILE A 79 -9.69 -12.96 2.92
CA ILE A 79 -10.20 -14.00 2.01
C ILE A 79 -10.76 -13.39 0.73
N VAL A 80 -11.42 -12.23 0.80
CA VAL A 80 -12.10 -11.62 -0.34
C VAL A 80 -11.20 -10.61 -1.07
N HIS A 81 -10.43 -9.82 -0.32
CA HIS A 81 -9.65 -8.71 -0.86
C HIS A 81 -8.14 -8.95 -0.82
N SER A 82 -7.68 -10.11 -0.36
CA SER A 82 -6.26 -10.45 -0.21
C SER A 82 -5.47 -9.41 0.60
N VAL A 83 -6.11 -8.78 1.58
CA VAL A 83 -5.49 -7.80 2.48
C VAL A 83 -5.14 -8.46 3.81
N ASP A 84 -3.85 -8.48 4.16
CA ASP A 84 -3.38 -8.84 5.48
C ASP A 84 -3.36 -7.61 6.38
N TYR A 85 -4.36 -7.52 7.25
CA TYR A 85 -4.59 -6.36 8.10
C TYR A 85 -3.43 -6.08 9.07
N TYR A 86 -2.96 -7.09 9.80
CA TYR A 86 -1.93 -6.89 10.81
C TYR A 86 -0.55 -6.63 10.21
N ASN A 87 -0.28 -7.14 9.01
CA ASN A 87 0.91 -6.81 8.23
C ASN A 87 0.76 -5.52 7.41
N THR A 88 -0.43 -4.92 7.38
CA THR A 88 -0.74 -3.70 6.62
C THR A 88 -0.31 -3.80 5.15
N SER A 89 -0.59 -4.93 4.50
CA SER A 89 -0.17 -5.20 3.12
C SER A 89 -1.26 -5.91 2.33
N GLU A 90 -1.27 -5.71 1.01
CA GLU A 90 -2.12 -6.46 0.08
C GLU A 90 -1.31 -7.47 -0.74
N TYR A 91 -1.98 -8.53 -1.21
CA TYR A 91 -1.46 -9.52 -2.13
C TYR A 91 -2.25 -9.48 -3.45
N PRO A 92 -1.97 -8.52 -4.37
CA PRO A 92 -2.85 -8.21 -5.49
C PRO A 92 -3.05 -9.36 -6.50
N ASN A 93 -2.01 -10.17 -6.69
CA ASN A 93 -2.01 -11.28 -7.65
C ASN A 93 -2.20 -12.65 -7.00
N GLU A 94 -2.69 -12.70 -5.75
CA GLU A 94 -2.73 -13.95 -4.98
C GLU A 94 -3.60 -15.04 -5.63
N ASP A 95 -4.65 -14.69 -6.36
CA ASP A 95 -5.50 -15.67 -7.06
C ASP A 95 -4.79 -16.36 -8.23
N GLU A 96 -3.74 -15.74 -8.77
CA GLU A 96 -2.90 -16.31 -9.84
C GLU A 96 -1.67 -17.06 -9.28
N MET A 97 -1.37 -16.90 -7.98
CA MET A 97 -0.23 -17.55 -7.34
C MET A 97 -0.53 -19.03 -7.02
N PRO A 98 0.49 -19.91 -6.96
CA PRO A 98 0.29 -21.32 -6.65
C PRO A 98 -0.41 -21.58 -5.30
N ASN A 99 -0.11 -20.74 -4.30
CA ASN A 99 -0.72 -20.80 -2.97
C ASN A 99 -1.72 -19.65 -2.81
N ARG A 100 -2.99 -19.94 -3.08
CA ARG A 100 -4.08 -19.01 -2.81
C ARG A 100 -4.35 -18.91 -1.32
N CYS A 101 -4.50 -17.69 -0.80
CA CYS A 101 -4.67 -17.40 0.62
C CYS A 101 -3.52 -17.97 1.48
N GLY A 102 -2.29 -17.57 1.16
CA GLY A 102 -1.06 -18.10 1.77
C GLY A 102 -0.84 -17.64 3.22
N ILE A 103 -0.12 -16.53 3.40
CA ILE A 103 0.28 -16.03 4.74
C ILE A 103 -0.84 -15.16 5.33
N ILE A 104 -1.03 -15.26 6.65
CA ILE A 104 -1.87 -14.37 7.45
C ILE A 104 -1.16 -14.02 8.76
N HIS A 105 -1.10 -12.74 9.11
CA HIS A 105 -0.57 -12.29 10.40
C HIS A 105 -1.68 -12.25 11.44
N VAL A 106 -1.33 -12.60 12.68
CA VAL A 106 -2.27 -12.73 13.81
C VAL A 106 -1.74 -11.96 15.03
N ARG A 107 -2.63 -11.70 16.00
CA ARG A 107 -2.25 -11.05 17.27
C ARG A 107 -1.24 -11.92 18.05
N GLY A 108 -0.28 -11.25 18.67
CA GLY A 108 0.69 -11.89 19.57
C GLY A 108 0.10 -12.32 20.92
N PRO A 109 0.93 -12.92 21.79
CA PRO A 109 0.54 -13.18 23.17
C PRO A 109 0.26 -11.87 23.92
N LEU A 110 -0.48 -11.96 25.03
CA LEU A 110 -0.72 -10.80 25.89
C LEU A 110 0.63 -10.27 26.42
N PRO A 111 0.85 -8.94 26.39
CA PRO A 111 2.05 -8.35 26.98
C PRO A 111 2.16 -8.73 28.47
N PRO A 112 3.35 -9.13 28.96
CA PRO A 112 3.54 -9.46 30.37
C PRO A 112 3.54 -8.23 31.28
N ASN A 113 3.80 -7.05 30.72
CA ASN A 113 3.85 -5.78 31.43
C ASN A 113 2.59 -4.96 31.14
N ARG A 114 2.26 -4.06 32.07
CA ARG A 114 1.23 -3.02 31.84
C ARG A 114 1.66 -2.12 30.68
N VAL A 115 0.69 -1.64 29.93
CA VAL A 115 0.90 -0.78 28.76
C VAL A 115 0.39 0.61 29.11
N SER A 116 1.17 1.63 28.80
CA SER A 116 0.77 3.01 29.04
C SER A 116 -0.28 3.46 28.02
N HIS A 117 -1.15 4.39 28.42
CA HIS A 117 -2.11 4.99 27.49
C HIS A 117 -1.42 5.68 26.30
N GLY A 118 -0.24 6.27 26.54
CA GLY A 118 0.59 6.89 25.49
C GLY A 118 1.04 5.89 24.42
N GLU A 119 1.50 4.70 24.82
CA GLU A 119 1.90 3.63 23.89
C GLU A 119 0.74 3.13 23.04
N VAL A 120 -0.47 3.03 23.62
CA VAL A 120 -1.68 2.65 22.88
C VAL A 120 -2.01 3.67 21.78
N LEU A 121 -1.99 4.96 22.12
CA LEU A 121 -2.26 6.04 21.16
C LEU A 121 -1.18 6.14 20.08
N GLU A 122 0.09 5.93 20.44
CA GLU A 122 1.20 5.89 19.49
C GLU A 122 1.04 4.71 18.52
N TRP A 123 0.68 3.53 19.04
CA TRP A 123 0.42 2.36 18.20
C TRP A 123 -0.72 2.60 17.22
N GLN A 124 -1.86 3.15 17.67
CA GLN A 124 -3.01 3.45 16.81
C GLN A 124 -2.61 4.39 15.67
N ARG A 125 -1.95 5.51 15.99
CA ARG A 125 -1.51 6.51 15.01
C ARG A 125 -0.51 5.92 14.01
N GLY A 126 0.48 5.17 14.51
CA GLY A 126 1.48 4.52 13.67
C GLY A 126 0.88 3.44 12.76
N PHE A 127 -0.09 2.68 13.27
CA PHE A 127 -0.78 1.65 12.52
C PHE A 127 -1.67 2.25 11.42
N GLU A 128 -2.44 3.30 11.73
CA GLU A 128 -3.24 4.04 10.75
C GLU A 128 -2.36 4.62 9.64
N ALA A 129 -1.22 5.23 9.99
CA ALA A 129 -0.28 5.77 9.01
C ALA A 129 0.25 4.69 8.04
N ARG A 130 0.41 3.44 8.49
CA ARG A 130 0.80 2.30 7.64
C ARG A 130 -0.35 1.77 6.79
N LEU A 131 -1.60 1.91 7.22
CA LEU A 131 -2.78 1.55 6.43
C LEU A 131 -3.09 2.57 5.34
N SER A 132 -2.81 3.85 5.57
CA SER A 132 -3.14 4.95 4.65
C SER A 132 -2.75 4.70 3.18
N PRO A 133 -1.57 4.16 2.84
CA PRO A 133 -1.21 3.86 1.45
C PRO A 133 -2.09 2.82 0.77
N LEU A 134 -2.66 1.85 1.51
CA LEU A 134 -3.58 0.84 0.95
C LEU A 134 -4.94 1.44 0.59
N LEU A 135 -5.32 2.53 1.26
CA LEU A 135 -6.58 3.25 1.03
C LEU A 135 -6.42 4.38 0.02
N ALA A 136 -5.18 4.73 -0.34
CA ALA A 136 -4.90 5.77 -1.31
C ALA A 136 -5.33 5.29 -2.70
N GLY A 137 -6.37 5.93 -3.24
CA GLY A 137 -6.79 5.70 -4.63
C GLY A 137 -5.67 6.07 -5.62
N PRO A 138 -5.82 5.66 -6.90
CA PRO A 138 -4.94 6.13 -7.95
C PRO A 138 -5.10 7.66 -8.01
N GLY A 139 -4.09 8.39 -7.54
CA GLY A 139 -4.09 9.84 -7.61
C GLY A 139 -4.24 10.29 -9.08
N ALA A 140 -4.57 11.55 -9.28
CA ALA A 140 -4.64 12.13 -10.62
C ALA A 140 -3.76 13.37 -10.71
N VAL A 141 -3.10 13.53 -11.86
CA VAL A 141 -2.41 14.78 -12.17
C VAL A 141 -3.44 15.92 -12.28
N PRO A 142 -3.21 17.09 -11.66
CA PRO A 142 -4.11 18.23 -11.79
C PRO A 142 -4.30 18.66 -13.25
N GLU A 143 -5.47 19.18 -13.60
CA GLU A 143 -5.83 19.49 -15.00
C GLU A 143 -4.86 20.47 -15.68
N GLU A 144 -4.40 21.50 -14.95
CA GLU A 144 -3.43 22.47 -15.45
C GLU A 144 -2.11 21.79 -15.85
N GLU A 145 -1.63 20.89 -14.99
CA GLU A 145 -0.40 20.13 -15.24
C GLU A 145 -0.60 19.11 -16.36
N ALA A 146 -1.76 18.46 -16.41
CA ALA A 146 -2.10 17.53 -17.48
C ALA A 146 -2.06 18.23 -18.86
N GLN A 147 -2.58 19.46 -18.93
CA GLN A 147 -2.52 20.25 -20.16
C GLN A 147 -1.07 20.62 -20.52
N ARG A 148 -0.24 20.99 -19.52
CA ARG A 148 1.20 21.27 -19.72
C ARG A 148 1.97 20.06 -20.22
N LEU A 149 1.63 18.87 -19.73
CA LEU A 149 2.21 17.59 -20.16
C LEU A 149 1.71 17.14 -21.54
N GLY A 150 0.74 17.85 -22.13
CA GLY A 150 0.26 17.59 -23.49
C GLY A 150 -0.91 16.63 -23.57
N ARG A 151 -1.81 16.63 -22.57
CA ARG A 151 -3.09 15.90 -22.63
C ARG A 151 -3.81 16.21 -23.94
N LYS A 152 -4.28 15.14 -24.60
CA LYS A 152 -4.92 15.22 -25.92
C LYS A 152 -6.44 15.26 -25.79
N ASP A 153 -7.09 16.13 -26.56
CA ASP A 153 -8.54 16.13 -26.69
C ASP A 153 -9.00 15.05 -27.70
N PRO A 154 -9.90 14.13 -27.33
CA PRO A 154 -10.36 13.08 -28.23
C PRO A 154 -11.03 13.60 -29.51
N GLU A 155 -11.80 14.68 -29.44
CA GLU A 155 -12.49 15.20 -30.64
C GLU A 155 -11.49 15.88 -31.58
N GLN A 156 -10.58 16.67 -31.05
CA GLN A 156 -9.54 17.33 -31.83
C GLN A 156 -8.64 16.32 -32.56
N GLU A 157 -8.27 15.21 -31.92
CA GLU A 157 -7.46 14.15 -32.56
C GLU A 157 -8.25 13.40 -33.64
N LEU A 158 -9.56 13.19 -33.45
CA LEU A 158 -10.43 12.63 -34.48
C LEU A 158 -10.57 13.56 -35.68
N GLU A 159 -10.67 14.87 -35.45
CA GLU A 159 -10.69 15.88 -36.52
C GLU A 159 -9.38 15.88 -37.31
N LYS A 160 -8.23 15.84 -36.62
CA LYS A 160 -6.92 15.70 -37.25
C LYS A 160 -6.84 14.43 -38.10
N PHE A 161 -7.36 13.31 -37.60
CA PHE A 161 -7.41 12.05 -38.35
C PHE A 161 -8.29 12.15 -39.61
N VAL A 162 -9.49 12.72 -39.50
CA VAL A 162 -10.39 12.91 -40.65
C VAL A 162 -9.75 13.84 -41.68
N SER A 163 -9.15 14.94 -41.24
CA SER A 163 -8.46 15.89 -42.12
C SER A 163 -7.27 15.24 -42.84
N ALA A 164 -6.41 14.53 -42.13
CA ALA A 164 -5.27 13.81 -42.72
C ALA A 164 -5.69 12.74 -43.74
N ASN A 165 -6.89 12.18 -43.59
CA ASN A 165 -7.47 11.18 -44.49
C ASN A 165 -8.45 11.78 -45.52
N THR A 166 -8.40 13.11 -45.72
CA THR A 166 -9.17 13.83 -46.73
C THR A 166 -8.21 14.58 -47.65
N GLN A 167 -7.77 13.94 -48.73
CA GLN A 167 -6.75 14.49 -49.63
C GLN A 167 -7.37 15.15 -50.86
N GLU A 168 -6.96 16.38 -51.17
CA GLU A 168 -7.36 17.05 -52.40
C GLU A 168 -6.41 16.66 -53.55
N LEU A 169 -6.94 16.04 -54.61
CA LEU A 169 -6.18 15.73 -55.82
C LEU A 169 -6.30 16.82 -56.90
N GLY A 170 -7.28 17.70 -56.75
CA GLY A 170 -7.58 18.81 -57.64
C GLY A 170 -9.02 19.28 -57.44
N LYS A 171 -9.43 20.29 -58.21
CA LYS A 171 -10.77 20.88 -58.11
C LYS A 171 -11.85 19.80 -58.26
N ASP A 172 -12.75 19.75 -57.28
CA ASP A 172 -13.86 18.78 -57.18
C ASP A 172 -13.42 17.30 -57.19
N LYS A 173 -12.17 17.02 -56.83
CA LYS A 173 -11.59 15.67 -56.80
C LYS A 173 -10.86 15.42 -55.48
N TRP A 174 -11.53 14.72 -54.58
CA TRP A 174 -11.03 14.37 -53.26
C TRP A 174 -10.81 12.86 -53.14
N LEU A 175 -9.86 12.42 -52.34
CA LEU A 175 -9.51 11.02 -52.15
C LEU A 175 -9.44 10.67 -50.66
N CYS A 176 -10.05 9.54 -50.30
CA CYS A 176 -9.84 8.92 -48.99
C CYS A 176 -8.75 7.84 -49.10
N PRO A 177 -7.54 8.02 -48.51
CA PRO A 177 -6.47 7.03 -48.60
C PRO A 177 -6.80 5.73 -47.86
N LEU A 178 -7.74 5.76 -46.90
CA LEU A 178 -8.18 4.56 -46.16
C LEU A 178 -8.91 3.54 -47.03
N SER A 179 -9.50 3.97 -48.16
CA SER A 179 -10.30 3.11 -49.05
C SER A 179 -9.97 3.26 -50.54
N GLY A 180 -9.21 4.29 -50.93
CA GLY A 180 -8.93 4.62 -52.33
C GLY A 180 -10.12 5.25 -53.08
N LYS A 181 -11.26 5.51 -52.43
CA LYS A 181 -12.46 6.07 -53.07
C LYS A 181 -12.31 7.57 -53.33
N LYS A 182 -12.72 8.00 -54.53
CA LYS A 182 -12.75 9.40 -54.96
C LYS A 182 -14.12 10.02 -54.70
N PHE A 183 -14.13 11.30 -54.32
CA PHE A 183 -15.32 12.06 -53.95
C PHE A 183 -15.30 13.45 -54.58
N LYS A 184 -16.47 14.10 -54.65
CA LYS A 184 -16.62 15.45 -55.23
C LYS A 184 -16.41 16.60 -54.24
N GLY A 185 -16.27 16.30 -52.94
CA GLY A 185 -16.09 17.29 -51.89
C GLY A 185 -15.61 16.67 -50.58
N PRO A 186 -14.98 17.45 -49.68
CA PRO A 186 -14.39 16.95 -48.44
C PRO A 186 -15.44 16.47 -47.44
N GLU A 187 -16.61 17.11 -47.36
CA GLU A 187 -17.75 16.65 -46.54
C GLU A 187 -18.23 15.23 -46.89
N PHE A 188 -18.14 14.81 -48.16
CA PHE A 188 -18.46 13.44 -48.55
C PHE A 188 -17.40 12.44 -48.07
N VAL A 189 -16.12 12.84 -48.07
CA VAL A 189 -15.03 12.02 -47.51
C VAL A 189 -15.22 11.86 -46.01
N ARG A 190 -15.50 12.96 -45.30
CA ARG A 190 -15.81 12.96 -43.87
C ARG A 190 -16.94 11.98 -43.54
N LYS A 191 -18.10 12.14 -44.20
CA LYS A 191 -19.25 11.25 -43.99
C LYS A 191 -18.91 9.79 -44.32
N HIS A 192 -18.07 9.55 -45.33
CA HIS A 192 -17.58 8.19 -45.65
C HIS A 192 -16.70 7.63 -44.53
N ILE A 193 -15.76 8.39 -43.98
CA ILE A 193 -14.89 7.95 -42.88
C ILE A 193 -15.72 7.57 -41.65
N PHE A 194 -16.65 8.43 -41.22
CA PHE A 194 -17.47 8.14 -40.05
C PHE A 194 -18.36 6.91 -40.21
N ASN A 195 -18.87 6.63 -41.42
CA ASN A 195 -19.79 5.51 -41.65
C ASN A 195 -19.11 4.21 -42.06
N LYS A 196 -17.97 4.27 -42.74
CA LYS A 196 -17.29 3.11 -43.34
C LYS A 196 -15.97 2.75 -42.66
N HIS A 197 -15.41 3.66 -41.86
CA HIS A 197 -14.16 3.48 -41.13
C HIS A 197 -14.34 3.81 -39.63
N SER A 198 -15.51 3.48 -39.07
CA SER A 198 -15.84 3.70 -37.66
C SER A 198 -14.94 2.89 -36.72
N ASP A 199 -14.45 1.74 -37.17
CA ASP A 199 -13.41 0.94 -36.52
C ASP A 199 -12.11 1.74 -36.33
N LYS A 200 -11.64 2.42 -37.37
CA LYS A 200 -10.45 3.26 -37.32
C LYS A 200 -10.65 4.50 -36.43
N MET A 201 -11.83 5.11 -36.48
CA MET A 201 -12.18 6.20 -35.56
C MET A 201 -12.20 5.74 -34.10
N GLY A 202 -12.74 4.55 -33.83
CA GLY A 202 -12.71 3.92 -32.52
C GLY A 202 -11.28 3.65 -32.03
N ALA A 203 -10.38 3.20 -32.93
CA ALA A 203 -8.98 3.00 -32.61
C ALA A 203 -8.29 4.32 -32.22
N VAL A 204 -8.49 5.41 -32.97
CA VAL A 204 -7.93 6.73 -32.63
C VAL A 204 -8.41 7.19 -31.25
N ARG A 205 -9.70 7.04 -30.94
CA ARG A 205 -10.23 7.38 -29.61
C ARG A 205 -9.58 6.56 -28.49
N LYS A 206 -9.36 5.26 -28.72
CA LYS A 206 -8.67 4.38 -27.76
C LYS A 206 -7.21 4.78 -27.56
N GLU A 207 -6.49 5.13 -28.63
CA GLU A 207 -5.10 5.61 -28.55
C GLU A 207 -4.99 6.90 -27.74
N VAL A 208 -5.94 7.84 -27.92
CA VAL A 208 -6.00 9.07 -27.11
C VAL A 208 -6.24 8.75 -25.63
N LEU A 209 -7.21 7.87 -25.34
CA LEU A 209 -7.49 7.46 -23.96
C LEU A 209 -6.30 6.72 -23.33
N PHE A 210 -5.63 5.85 -24.10
CA PHE A 210 -4.44 5.13 -23.65
C PHE A 210 -3.32 6.10 -23.27
N PHE A 211 -3.00 7.05 -24.16
CA PHE A 211 -2.00 8.07 -23.89
C PHE A 211 -2.36 8.95 -22.68
N ASN A 212 -3.61 9.40 -22.61
CA ASN A 212 -4.08 10.25 -21.51
C ASN A 212 -4.05 9.49 -20.18
N ASN A 213 -4.47 8.22 -20.13
CA ASN A 213 -4.41 7.42 -18.91
C ASN A 213 -2.97 7.28 -18.38
N PHE A 214 -2.01 7.04 -19.27
CA PHE A 214 -0.59 7.02 -18.90
C PHE A 214 -0.09 8.39 -18.38
N LEU A 215 -0.50 9.47 -19.04
CA LEU A 215 -0.11 10.83 -18.67
C LEU A 215 -0.71 11.27 -17.33
N MET A 216 -1.96 10.88 -17.07
CA MET A 216 -2.72 11.26 -15.88
C MET A 216 -2.30 10.52 -14.60
N ASP A 217 -1.48 9.47 -14.71
CA ASP A 217 -0.93 8.73 -13.58
C ASP A 217 0.25 9.48 -12.94
N PRO A 218 0.13 9.96 -11.68
CA PRO A 218 1.22 10.63 -10.97
C PRO A 218 2.43 9.72 -10.72
N LYS A 219 2.21 8.39 -10.65
CA LYS A 219 3.24 7.38 -10.42
C LYS A 219 3.53 6.57 -11.70
N ARG A 220 3.37 7.19 -12.87
CA ARG A 220 3.62 6.55 -14.16
C ARG A 220 5.02 5.90 -14.21
N PRO A 221 5.14 4.69 -14.78
CA PRO A 221 6.44 4.05 -14.94
C PRO A 221 7.42 4.91 -15.74
N ALA A 222 8.60 5.16 -15.16
CA ALA A 222 9.68 5.90 -15.79
C ALA A 222 11.01 5.19 -15.53
N LEU A 223 12.00 5.46 -16.38
CA LEU A 223 13.36 5.01 -16.11
C LEU A 223 13.84 5.64 -14.79
N PRO A 224 14.55 4.89 -13.93
CA PRO A 224 15.20 5.49 -12.78
C PRO A 224 16.05 6.66 -13.26
N GLU A 225 15.95 7.80 -12.59
CA GLU A 225 16.82 8.93 -12.92
C GLU A 225 18.27 8.51 -12.61
N GLY A 226 19.00 8.11 -13.66
CA GLY A 226 20.43 7.91 -13.56
C GLY A 226 21.03 9.23 -13.12
N LYS A 227 21.77 9.22 -12.01
CA LYS A 227 22.58 10.36 -11.57
C LYS A 227 23.25 10.95 -12.81
N GLY A 228 22.87 12.17 -13.19
CA GLY A 228 23.35 12.82 -14.39
C GLY A 228 24.87 12.75 -14.43
N GLY A 229 25.40 11.87 -15.28
CA GLY A 229 26.78 11.95 -15.67
C GLY A 229 26.99 13.34 -16.30
N PRO A 230 28.15 13.98 -16.08
CA PRO A 230 28.41 15.28 -16.67
C PRO A 230 28.18 15.21 -18.19
N PRO A 231 27.66 16.29 -18.81
CA PRO A 231 27.34 16.30 -20.23
C PRO A 231 28.58 15.89 -21.03
N PRO A 232 28.43 15.07 -22.09
CA PRO A 232 29.56 14.66 -22.90
C PRO A 232 30.22 15.92 -23.47
N GLY A 233 31.45 16.18 -23.02
CA GLY A 233 32.26 17.27 -23.53
C GLY A 233 32.59 17.06 -25.02
N PRO A 234 33.03 18.10 -25.74
CA PRO A 234 33.11 18.09 -27.21
C PRO A 234 34.14 17.15 -27.84
N ASN A 235 34.72 16.21 -27.07
CA ASN A 235 35.87 15.43 -27.52
C ASN A 235 35.85 13.95 -27.08
N ALA A 236 34.67 13.34 -27.06
CA ALA A 236 34.56 11.87 -26.95
C ALA A 236 34.79 11.23 -28.33
N GLY A 237 36.04 11.28 -28.79
CA GLY A 237 36.51 10.55 -29.96
C GLY A 237 36.48 9.04 -29.70
N LEU A 238 35.83 8.33 -30.62
CA LEU A 238 36.00 6.93 -31.01
C LEU A 238 37.14 6.16 -30.30
N ALA A 239 36.80 5.31 -29.34
CA ALA A 239 37.64 4.19 -28.91
C ALA A 239 36.82 2.88 -28.99
N PRO A 240 37.21 1.91 -29.82
CA PRO A 240 36.50 0.64 -29.95
C PRO A 240 36.94 -0.35 -28.86
N GLY A 241 35.98 -0.90 -28.13
CA GLY A 241 36.18 -2.05 -27.25
C GLY A 241 36.24 -1.71 -25.77
N GLY A 242 35.14 -1.99 -25.07
CA GLY A 242 35.07 -1.89 -23.62
C GLY A 242 33.69 -2.27 -23.10
N LEU A 243 33.39 -3.56 -23.06
CA LEU A 243 32.25 -4.09 -22.31
C LEU A 243 32.49 -3.82 -20.81
N PRO A 244 31.59 -3.19 -20.05
CA PRO A 244 31.75 -3.08 -18.62
C PRO A 244 31.08 -4.29 -17.94
N TYR A 245 31.88 -5.30 -17.64
CA TYR A 245 31.58 -6.21 -16.53
C TYR A 245 31.73 -5.41 -15.22
N PRO A 246 30.87 -5.57 -14.21
CA PRO A 246 30.98 -4.82 -12.96
C PRO A 246 32.22 -5.25 -12.15
N PRO A 247 33.03 -4.32 -11.62
CA PRO A 247 34.15 -4.65 -10.75
C PRO A 247 33.65 -5.10 -9.36
N GLN A 248 34.10 -6.28 -8.93
CA GLN A 248 33.99 -6.76 -7.56
C GLN A 248 34.76 -5.82 -6.63
N THR A 249 34.12 -5.31 -5.57
CA THR A 249 34.79 -4.52 -4.54
C THR A 249 35.57 -5.43 -3.58
N PRO A 250 36.81 -5.07 -3.20
CA PRO A 250 37.60 -5.85 -2.24
C PRO A 250 37.10 -5.69 -0.80
N GLN A 251 36.92 -6.83 -0.12
CA GLN A 251 36.72 -6.95 1.33
C GLN A 251 37.96 -6.47 2.12
N GLY A 252 37.73 -5.72 3.21
CA GLY A 252 38.67 -5.41 4.31
C GLY A 252 38.62 -3.93 4.68
N LEU A 253 38.48 -3.46 5.93
CA LEU A 253 38.91 -3.97 7.23
C LEU A 253 37.90 -3.56 8.32
N MET A 254 37.61 -4.47 9.26
CA MET A 254 37.05 -4.15 10.59
C MET A 254 38.19 -4.15 11.63
N PRO A 255 38.09 -3.36 12.73
CA PRO A 255 39.21 -3.12 13.65
C PRO A 255 39.47 -4.30 14.61
N TYR A 256 40.76 -4.44 14.95
CA TYR A 256 41.34 -5.42 15.86
C TYR A 256 40.80 -5.33 17.29
N GLY A 257 40.52 -6.49 17.90
CA GLY A 257 40.52 -6.67 19.36
C GLY A 257 39.30 -7.39 19.91
N GLN A 258 39.39 -8.73 20.01
CA GLN A 258 38.87 -9.62 21.08
C GLN A 258 39.13 -11.10 20.67
N PRO A 259 39.54 -11.99 21.60
CA PRO A 259 40.02 -13.34 21.26
C PRO A 259 38.85 -14.30 20.92
N ARG A 260 38.95 -14.97 19.77
CA ARG A 260 37.98 -15.98 19.30
C ARG A 260 38.37 -17.38 19.82
N PRO A 261 37.41 -18.25 20.22
CA PRO A 261 37.72 -19.60 20.69
C PRO A 261 38.10 -20.55 19.54
N PRO A 262 38.87 -21.63 19.79
CA PRO A 262 39.35 -22.52 18.74
C PRO A 262 38.23 -23.46 18.25
N MET A 263 37.93 -23.38 16.95
CA MET A 263 37.11 -24.36 16.24
C MET A 263 37.98 -25.55 15.84
N LEU A 264 37.62 -26.72 16.38
CA LEU A 264 38.25 -28.01 16.11
C LEU A 264 37.93 -28.46 14.68
N GLY A 265 38.98 -28.62 13.86
CA GLY A 265 38.90 -29.22 12.54
C GLY A 265 39.04 -30.74 12.59
N TYR A 266 38.18 -31.44 11.85
CA TYR A 266 38.38 -32.79 11.33
C TYR A 266 37.53 -32.84 10.05
N GLY A 267 38.05 -33.00 8.83
CA GLY A 267 39.18 -33.80 8.40
C GLY A 267 38.64 -35.12 7.83
N GLY A 268 38.53 -35.25 6.51
CA GLY A 268 38.66 -36.56 5.86
C GLY A 268 37.56 -37.02 4.89
N ARG A 269 37.91 -36.88 3.60
CA ARG A 269 38.03 -38.00 2.64
C ARG A 269 36.76 -38.54 1.97
N GLY A 270 36.69 -38.29 0.66
CA GLY A 270 35.82 -38.99 -0.27
C GLY A 270 36.18 -40.47 -0.48
N GLY A 271 35.23 -41.21 -1.05
CA GLY A 271 35.43 -42.62 -1.42
C GLY A 271 34.18 -43.25 -2.00
N ARG A 272 34.19 -43.43 -3.32
CA ARG A 272 33.25 -44.18 -4.15
C ARG A 272 33.54 -45.69 -3.99
N GLY A 273 32.55 -46.58 -3.98
CA GLY A 273 32.76 -48.03 -4.20
C GLY A 273 31.78 -48.93 -3.45
N GLY A 274 31.12 -49.85 -4.16
CA GLY A 274 30.08 -50.75 -3.64
C GLY A 274 30.55 -52.15 -3.20
N TRP A 275 29.58 -53.09 -3.27
CA TRP A 275 29.60 -54.55 -3.05
C TRP A 275 29.12 -55.09 -1.69
N GLY A 276 27.99 -55.82 -1.75
CA GLY A 276 27.90 -57.26 -1.44
C GLY A 276 27.79 -57.69 0.02
N GLY A 277 26.72 -58.43 0.33
CA GLY A 277 26.55 -59.20 1.59
C GLY A 277 25.12 -59.18 2.07
#